data_AF-A0A6G0XUW2-F1
#
_entry.id   AF-A0A6G0XUW2-F1
#
_cell.length_a   1.000
_cell.length_b   1.000
_cell.length_c   1.000
_cell.angle_alpha   90.00
_cell.angle_beta   90.00
_cell.angle_gamma   90.00
#
_symmetry.space_group_name_H-M   'P 1'
#
loop_
_entity.id
_entity.type
_entity.pdbx_description
1 polymer ?
#
loop_
_entity_poly.entity_id
_entity_poly.type
_entity_poly.pdbx_seq_one_letter_code
_entity_poly.pdbx_strand_id
1 'polypeptide(L)'
;MSSTIVSHGKRVTKASVPSYKMRDASAPIAEVAESKPGPPAAAITLTAESVQEQIRLLLSGTPDEVKRAIGTIYSASHDQVSMELFITNSGIPPLLRQACRHQKLSESSRALRLLFQLFLNHHQIDIADKIIAVTRVKSLPLEQKNALRLLLAFVYVMPLPDIHPAKSDIVDAIKETFKQLLRHLWYGSSLDVALSLDCLSFISVTPVYLEPLMSLMDTPLPKPVGGTQLSRASTYLNVSHEPSSLSPQTSPRRSSWLNIRRQSAKLLESGLGMLKDMLAVRTPTVYNGVNGLAHIATVGTLTEREAVTMIVLEWGKHDRVDDVQSVCASFCKALVSKLGGTDVADIHKIQAISCIEQLVQRDGMRLHLLEAGLSPELYLLVQLGTEGPRHHAERVLAALLEKPDVAEFFKPPE
;
A
#
# COMPACT_ATOMS: atom_id res chain seq x y z
N MET A 1 8.98 67.16 -50.37
CA MET A 1 9.79 67.56 -49.20
C MET A 1 10.19 66.31 -48.45
N SER A 2 11.50 66.14 -48.23
CA SER A 2 12.23 65.43 -47.15
C SER A 2 11.57 64.19 -46.49
N SER A 3 12.18 63.03 -46.27
CA SER A 3 13.59 62.68 -46.02
C SER A 3 13.81 61.15 -46.03
N THR A 4 14.76 60.67 -46.84
CA THR A 4 16.02 60.00 -46.46
C THR A 4 16.12 59.15 -45.15
N ILE A 5 16.46 57.86 -45.35
CA ILE A 5 17.60 57.07 -44.74
C ILE A 5 17.45 56.45 -43.31
N VAL A 6 17.39 55.10 -43.23
CA VAL A 6 18.40 54.14 -42.62
C VAL A 6 18.17 53.89 -41.12
N SER A 7 18.33 52.72 -40.51
CA SER A 7 18.61 51.32 -40.89
C SER A 7 18.58 50.46 -39.59
N HIS A 8 18.89 49.16 -39.74
CA HIS A 8 19.11 48.13 -38.71
C HIS A 8 17.82 47.52 -38.14
N GLY A 9 17.51 46.23 -38.30
CA GLY A 9 18.32 45.09 -38.73
C GLY A 9 17.99 43.92 -37.82
N LYS A 10 17.20 42.95 -38.32
CA LYS A 10 17.48 41.52 -38.11
C LYS A 10 16.62 40.65 -39.02
N ARG A 11 17.33 40.17 -40.04
CA ARG A 11 17.10 39.03 -40.93
C ARG A 11 16.61 37.78 -40.16
N VAL A 12 15.62 37.05 -40.71
CA VAL A 12 15.76 35.69 -41.34
C VAL A 12 15.74 34.56 -40.29
N THR A 13 15.03 33.43 -40.40
CA THR A 13 14.13 32.83 -41.40
C THR A 13 13.42 31.64 -40.75
N LYS A 14 12.31 31.24 -41.38
CA LYS A 14 11.65 29.92 -41.35
C LYS A 14 12.54 28.72 -40.99
N ALA A 15 11.99 27.81 -40.18
CA ALA A 15 12.21 26.36 -40.24
C ALA A 15 10.97 25.71 -39.57
N SER A 16 10.04 25.14 -40.33
CA SER A 16 9.99 23.73 -40.77
C SER A 16 9.88 22.72 -39.63
N VAL A 17 8.73 22.07 -39.61
CA VAL A 17 8.31 20.88 -38.85
C VAL A 17 9.40 19.81 -38.72
N PRO A 18 9.46 19.10 -37.58
CA PRO A 18 9.80 17.68 -37.55
C PRO A 18 8.59 16.88 -37.02
N SER A 19 7.92 16.06 -37.82
CA SER A 19 8.32 14.70 -38.21
C SER A 19 8.66 13.85 -36.99
N TYR A 20 7.62 13.34 -36.33
CA TYR A 20 7.74 12.31 -35.32
C TYR A 20 8.15 11.00 -36.01
N LYS A 21 9.45 10.72 -36.00
CA LYS A 21 9.98 9.39 -36.29
C LYS A 21 9.66 8.49 -35.10
N MET A 22 8.89 7.44 -35.36
CA MET A 22 8.92 6.20 -34.60
C MET A 22 10.37 5.78 -34.33
N ARG A 23 10.67 5.51 -33.07
CA ARG A 23 11.83 4.73 -32.65
C ARG A 23 11.32 3.49 -31.93
N ASP A 24 11.33 2.39 -32.65
CA ASP A 24 11.72 1.12 -32.05
C ASP A 24 13.13 1.30 -31.47
N ALA A 25 13.26 1.12 -30.17
CA ALA A 25 14.53 0.86 -29.52
C ALA A 25 14.24 0.22 -28.15
N SER A 26 14.21 -1.11 -28.13
CA SER A 26 14.78 -1.85 -27.02
C SER A 26 16.12 -1.19 -26.66
N ALA A 27 16.21 -0.61 -25.47
CA ALA A 27 17.47 -0.15 -24.91
C ALA A 27 17.79 -0.98 -23.67
N PRO A 28 19.07 -1.36 -23.51
CA PRO A 28 19.52 -2.39 -22.60
C PRO A 28 19.76 -1.80 -21.21
N ILE A 29 19.97 -2.71 -20.26
CA ILE A 29 20.62 -2.47 -18.98
C ILE A 29 21.71 -1.41 -19.15
N ALA A 30 21.58 -0.29 -18.44
CA ALA A 30 22.62 0.73 -18.40
C ALA A 30 23.88 0.09 -17.81
N GLU A 31 24.85 -0.19 -18.69
CA GLU A 31 26.24 -0.37 -18.31
C GLU A 31 26.65 0.81 -17.45
N VAL A 32 27.04 0.49 -16.22
CA VAL A 32 27.76 1.38 -15.32
C VAL A 32 29.01 1.82 -16.07
N ALA A 33 29.02 3.08 -16.51
CA ALA A 33 30.24 3.71 -16.98
C ALA A 33 31.28 3.62 -15.86
N GLU A 34 32.30 2.79 -16.09
CA GLU A 34 33.49 2.67 -15.25
C GLU A 34 34.11 4.06 -15.08
N SER A 35 33.81 4.71 -13.96
CA SER A 35 34.68 5.72 -13.41
C SER A 35 35.97 5.02 -12.99
N LYS A 36 37.09 5.40 -13.62
CA LYS A 36 38.46 5.01 -13.26
C LYS A 36 38.61 4.78 -11.75
N PRO A 37 39.27 3.69 -11.30
CA PRO A 37 39.43 3.40 -9.89
C PRO A 37 40.21 4.54 -9.23
N GLY A 38 39.50 5.34 -8.43
CA GLY A 38 40.15 6.17 -7.43
C GLY A 38 40.92 5.25 -6.46
N PRO A 39 41.99 5.76 -5.82
CA PRO A 39 42.77 4.96 -4.87
C PRO A 39 41.84 4.34 -3.83
N PRO A 40 42.05 3.07 -3.43
CA PRO A 40 41.19 2.39 -2.48
C PRO A 40 41.12 3.23 -1.21
N ALA A 41 39.92 3.67 -0.86
CA ALA A 41 39.68 4.31 0.43
C ALA A 41 40.23 3.37 1.51
N ALA A 42 41.11 3.89 2.36
CA ALA A 42 41.77 3.11 3.40
C ALA A 42 40.72 2.26 4.14
N ALA A 43 40.94 0.95 4.20
CA ALA A 43 40.05 0.03 4.89
C ALA A 43 39.98 0.46 6.36
N ILE A 44 38.82 0.96 6.79
CA ILE A 44 38.62 1.40 8.17
C ILE A 44 38.44 0.14 9.01
N THR A 45 39.41 -0.17 9.86
CA THR A 45 39.30 -1.25 10.85
C THR A 45 38.78 -0.67 12.17
N LEU A 46 37.72 -1.25 12.72
CA LEU A 46 37.13 -0.85 13.99
C LEU A 46 37.85 -1.53 15.16
N THR A 47 38.30 -0.74 16.13
CA THR A 47 38.76 -1.24 17.43
C THR A 47 37.58 -1.47 18.37
N ALA A 48 37.74 -2.28 19.42
CA ALA A 48 36.68 -2.54 20.40
C ALA A 48 36.12 -1.26 21.05
N GLU A 49 36.98 -0.29 21.37
CA GLU A 49 36.56 1.02 21.91
C GLU A 49 35.74 1.81 20.87
N SER A 50 36.17 1.79 19.61
CA SER A 50 35.43 2.47 18.53
C SER A 50 34.05 1.86 18.32
N VAL A 51 33.92 0.53 18.42
CA VAL A 51 32.65 -0.21 18.32
C VAL A 51 31.71 0.19 19.44
N GLN A 52 32.19 0.21 20.68
CA GLN A 52 31.38 0.63 21.83
C GLN A 52 30.90 2.07 21.69
N GLU A 53 31.76 2.96 21.20
CA GLU A 53 31.37 4.34 20.92
C GLU A 53 30.29 4.41 19.83
N GLN A 54 30.45 3.70 18.71
CA GLN A 54 29.41 3.68 17.68
C GLN A 54 28.09 3.10 18.20
N ILE A 55 28.12 2.05 19.03
CA ILE A 55 26.92 1.48 19.65
C ILE A 55 26.24 2.50 20.58
N ARG A 56 27.03 3.26 21.35
CA ARG A 56 26.51 4.35 22.19
C ARG A 56 25.82 5.41 21.35
N LEU A 57 26.43 5.83 20.24
CA LEU A 57 25.82 6.78 19.29
C LEU A 57 24.54 6.22 18.66
N LEU A 58 24.48 4.92 18.35
CA LEU A 58 23.25 4.27 17.86
C LEU A 58 22.13 4.24 18.91
N LEU A 59 22.45 4.21 20.21
CA LEU A 59 21.46 4.13 21.27
C LEU A 59 20.95 5.49 21.75
N SER A 60 21.85 6.48 21.88
CA SER A 60 21.55 7.77 22.50
C SER A 60 21.98 8.99 21.67
N GLY A 61 22.51 8.78 20.47
CA GLY A 61 22.96 9.87 19.60
C GLY A 61 21.80 10.64 18.95
N THR A 62 22.11 11.85 18.54
CA THR A 62 21.28 12.68 17.65
C THR A 62 21.14 12.02 16.26
N PRO A 63 20.13 12.39 15.45
CA PRO A 63 19.95 11.81 14.11
C PRO A 63 21.20 11.90 13.22
N ASP A 64 21.97 12.98 13.33
CA ASP A 64 23.20 13.17 12.56
C ASP A 64 24.35 12.29 13.07
N GLU A 65 24.45 12.11 14.39
CA GLU A 65 25.42 11.20 15.00
C GLU A 65 25.11 9.74 14.67
N VAL A 66 23.84 9.34 14.72
CA VAL A 66 23.39 8.00 14.29
C VAL A 66 23.74 7.77 12.82
N LYS A 67 23.47 8.75 11.94
CA LYS A 67 23.80 8.66 10.52
C LYS A 67 25.31 8.54 10.29
N ARG A 68 26.12 9.29 11.05
CA ARG A 68 27.58 9.20 11.01
C ARG A 68 28.05 7.83 11.48
N ALA A 69 27.50 7.32 12.58
CA ALA A 69 27.85 6.01 13.13
C ALA A 69 27.54 4.87 12.15
N ILE A 70 26.34 4.89 11.54
CA ILE A 70 25.98 3.93 10.48
C ILE A 70 26.93 4.05 9.29
N GLY A 71 27.34 5.27 8.93
CA GLY A 71 28.33 5.50 7.87
C GLY A 71 29.68 4.88 8.18
N THR A 72 30.20 5.07 9.39
CA THR A 72 31.48 4.51 9.84
C THR A 72 31.44 2.98 9.86
N ILE A 73 30.39 2.39 10.43
CA ILE A 73 30.24 0.93 10.49
C ILE A 73 30.10 0.35 9.07
N TYR A 74 29.34 1.02 8.19
CA TYR A 74 29.19 0.60 6.80
C TYR A 74 30.52 0.62 6.04
N SER A 75 31.35 1.63 6.24
CA SER A 75 32.69 1.67 5.62
C SER A 75 33.61 0.55 6.11
N ALA A 76 33.42 0.08 7.35
CA ALA A 76 34.15 -1.05 7.93
C ALA A 76 33.52 -2.42 7.60
N SER A 77 32.39 -2.46 6.87
CA SER A 77 31.63 -3.71 6.62
C SER A 77 32.40 -4.78 5.83
N HIS A 78 33.46 -4.39 5.12
CA HIS A 78 34.32 -5.30 4.38
C HIS A 78 35.36 -6.02 5.25
N ASP A 79 35.58 -5.55 6.48
CA ASP A 79 36.47 -6.20 7.44
C ASP A 79 35.68 -7.16 8.36
N GLN A 80 35.93 -8.46 8.21
CA GLN A 80 35.26 -9.51 8.97
C GLN A 80 35.50 -9.37 10.47
N VAL A 81 36.70 -8.99 10.89
CA VAL A 81 37.06 -8.87 12.31
C VAL A 81 36.27 -7.72 12.96
N SER A 82 36.19 -6.59 12.26
CA SER A 82 35.38 -5.44 12.70
C SER A 82 33.91 -5.78 12.85
N MET A 83 33.34 -6.55 11.92
CA MET A 83 31.93 -6.97 11.98
C MET A 83 31.68 -8.00 13.07
N GLU A 84 32.60 -8.95 13.27
CA GLU A 84 32.51 -9.90 14.39
C GLU A 84 32.55 -9.18 15.73
N LEU A 85 33.48 -8.24 15.92
CA LEU A 85 33.54 -7.39 17.12
C LEU A 85 32.23 -6.61 17.35
N PHE A 86 31.63 -6.08 16.29
CA PHE A 86 30.34 -5.38 16.37
C PHE A 86 29.21 -6.31 16.83
N ILE A 87 29.19 -7.56 16.34
CA ILE A 87 28.20 -8.57 16.72
C ILE A 87 28.40 -9.00 18.17
N THR A 88 29.63 -9.35 18.57
CA THR A 88 29.96 -9.78 19.94
C THR A 88 29.60 -8.72 20.97
N ASN A 89 29.76 -7.43 20.63
CA ASN A 89 29.37 -6.30 21.48
C ASN A 89 27.87 -5.94 21.38
N SER A 90 27.02 -6.80 20.82
CA SER A 90 25.57 -6.57 20.70
C SER A 90 25.18 -5.32 19.89
N GLY A 91 25.89 -5.03 18.81
CA GLY A 91 25.61 -3.89 17.93
C GLY A 91 24.38 -4.05 17.02
N ILE A 92 23.93 -5.27 16.74
CA ILE A 92 22.79 -5.56 15.85
C ILE A 92 21.46 -4.95 16.37
N PRO A 93 21.01 -5.18 17.62
CA PRO A 93 19.73 -4.64 18.09
C PRO A 93 19.63 -3.09 18.01
N PRO A 94 20.66 -2.32 18.42
CA PRO A 94 20.66 -0.86 18.22
C PRO A 94 20.53 -0.46 16.75
N LEU A 95 21.27 -1.12 15.84
CA LEU A 95 21.20 -0.84 14.41
C LEU A 95 19.81 -1.15 13.83
N LEU A 96 19.24 -2.30 14.20
CA LEU A 96 17.90 -2.70 13.80
C LEU A 96 16.84 -1.70 14.29
N ARG A 97 16.94 -1.28 15.55
CA ARG A 97 16.04 -0.26 16.13
C ARG A 97 16.10 1.04 15.35
N GLN A 98 17.29 1.49 14.96
CA GLN A 98 17.45 2.71 14.16
C GLN A 98 16.90 2.55 12.74
N ALA A 99 17.09 1.39 12.10
CA ALA A 99 16.49 1.11 10.80
C ALA A 99 14.95 1.12 10.86
N CYS A 100 14.36 0.50 11.89
CA CYS A 100 12.90 0.48 12.08
C CYS A 100 12.32 1.87 12.39
N ARG A 101 13.08 2.77 13.01
CA ARG A 101 12.63 4.14 13.35
C ARG A 101 12.95 5.18 12.27
N HIS A 102 13.59 4.77 11.18
CA HIS A 102 14.02 5.69 10.15
C HIS A 102 12.82 6.26 9.36
N GLN A 103 12.68 7.59 9.32
CA GLN A 103 11.49 8.24 8.72
C GLN A 103 11.32 7.97 7.21
N LYS A 104 12.44 7.87 6.48
CA LYS A 104 12.45 7.63 5.02
C LYS A 104 13.39 6.48 4.68
N LEU A 105 13.12 5.29 5.22
CA LEU A 105 13.91 4.11 4.90
C LEU A 105 13.78 3.82 3.39
N SER A 106 14.87 3.50 2.71
CA SER A 106 14.89 3.09 1.31
C SER A 106 15.77 1.86 1.11
N GLU A 107 15.60 1.14 0.01
CA GLU A 107 16.43 0.00 -0.41
C GLU A 107 17.90 0.41 -0.62
N SER A 108 18.12 1.70 -0.93
CA SER A 108 19.45 2.31 -1.04
C SER A 108 20.05 2.76 0.31
N SER A 109 19.32 2.64 1.42
CA SER A 109 19.80 3.08 2.73
C SER A 109 20.99 2.25 3.19
N ARG A 110 22.04 2.93 3.69
CA ARG A 110 23.21 2.28 4.28
C ARG A 110 22.85 1.38 5.47
N ALA A 111 21.84 1.76 6.25
CA ALA A 111 21.38 0.97 7.38
C ALA A 111 20.79 -0.38 6.94
N LEU A 112 19.98 -0.37 5.87
CA LEU A 112 19.37 -1.57 5.30
C LEU A 112 20.43 -2.48 4.69
N ARG A 113 21.35 -1.91 3.90
CA ARG A 113 22.45 -2.66 3.28
C ARG A 113 23.39 -3.29 4.32
N LEU A 114 23.74 -2.54 5.36
CA LEU A 114 24.55 -3.04 6.46
C LEU A 114 23.85 -4.20 7.19
N LEU A 115 22.56 -4.04 7.51
CA LEU A 115 21.77 -5.11 8.13
C LEU A 115 21.70 -6.35 7.23
N PHE A 116 21.56 -6.18 5.92
CA PHE A 116 21.56 -7.29 4.97
C PHE A 116 22.92 -8.02 4.90
N GLN A 117 24.03 -7.28 4.91
CA GLN A 117 25.38 -7.88 4.97
C GLN A 117 25.59 -8.68 6.27
N LEU A 118 25.17 -8.12 7.41
CA LEU A 118 25.24 -8.82 8.71
C LEU A 118 24.32 -10.06 8.74
N PHE A 119 23.16 -9.97 8.10
CA PHE A 119 22.25 -11.09 7.90
C PHE A 119 22.92 -12.22 7.11
N LEU A 120 23.58 -11.91 5.97
CA LEU A 120 24.26 -12.92 5.16
C LEU A 120 25.42 -13.60 5.88
N ASN A 121 26.26 -12.83 6.58
CA ASN A 121 27.58 -13.32 7.01
C ASN A 121 27.60 -14.04 8.36
N HIS A 122 26.67 -13.75 9.28
CA HIS A 122 26.86 -14.19 10.68
C HIS A 122 25.62 -14.74 11.38
N HIS A 123 24.41 -14.21 11.17
CA HIS A 123 23.22 -14.62 11.96
C HIS A 123 21.89 -14.43 11.21
N GLN A 124 21.69 -15.12 10.09
CA GLN A 124 20.44 -15.03 9.31
C GLN A 124 19.18 -15.19 10.17
N ILE A 125 19.19 -16.10 11.14
CA ILE A 125 17.99 -16.45 11.95
C ILE A 125 17.68 -15.34 12.97
N ASP A 126 18.66 -14.94 13.79
CA ASP A 126 18.40 -14.01 14.89
C ASP A 126 17.97 -12.62 14.41
N ILE A 127 18.47 -12.17 13.24
CA ILE A 127 18.07 -10.89 12.66
C ILE A 127 16.65 -10.97 12.11
N ALA A 128 16.34 -12.02 11.35
CA ALA A 128 15.00 -12.22 10.80
C ALA A 128 13.95 -12.37 11.90
N ASP A 129 14.21 -13.17 12.93
CA ASP A 129 13.29 -13.39 14.05
C ASP A 129 13.00 -12.09 14.81
N LYS A 130 14.02 -11.24 15.00
CA LYS A 130 13.83 -9.91 15.61
C LYS A 130 12.99 -9.00 14.73
N ILE A 131 13.18 -9.02 13.41
CA ILE A 131 12.35 -8.22 12.49
C ILE A 131 10.91 -8.74 12.50
N ILE A 132 10.70 -10.06 12.47
CA ILE A 132 9.37 -10.71 12.53
C ILE A 132 8.68 -10.39 13.87
N ALA A 133 9.43 -10.36 14.99
CA ALA A 133 8.88 -9.94 16.26
C ALA A 133 8.37 -8.49 16.21
N VAL A 134 9.11 -7.57 15.57
CA VAL A 134 8.68 -6.17 15.42
C VAL A 134 7.43 -6.03 14.56
N THR A 135 7.25 -6.86 13.53
CA THR A 135 6.02 -6.84 12.70
C THR A 135 4.78 -7.37 13.44
N ARG A 136 4.96 -8.33 14.37
CA ARG A 136 3.85 -8.97 15.10
C ARG A 136 3.45 -8.25 16.39
N VAL A 137 4.40 -7.65 17.09
CA VAL A 137 4.15 -6.94 18.35
C VAL A 137 3.49 -5.60 18.06
N LYS A 138 2.66 -5.09 18.99
CA LYS A 138 2.12 -3.71 18.97
C LYS A 138 3.25 -2.69 19.15
N SER A 139 4.08 -2.56 18.13
CA SER A 139 5.11 -1.54 17.97
C SER A 139 4.51 -0.30 17.30
N LEU A 140 5.30 0.77 17.17
CA LEU A 140 4.83 1.98 16.50
C LEU A 140 4.50 1.67 15.02
N PRO A 141 3.46 2.27 14.41
CA PRO A 141 3.10 2.03 13.02
C PRO A 141 4.28 2.17 12.04
N LEU A 142 5.15 3.15 12.28
CA LEU A 142 6.38 3.36 11.52
C LEU A 142 7.36 2.17 11.63
N GLU A 143 7.51 1.61 12.84
CA GLU A 143 8.40 0.47 13.09
C GLU A 143 7.86 -0.79 12.39
N GLN A 144 6.55 -1.03 12.41
CA GLN A 144 5.91 -2.14 11.69
C GLN A 144 6.10 -2.01 10.18
N LYS A 145 5.86 -0.81 9.63
CA LYS A 145 6.06 -0.50 8.21
C LYS A 145 7.51 -0.75 7.78
N ASN A 146 8.47 -0.23 8.53
CA ASN A 146 9.89 -0.39 8.20
C ASN A 146 10.38 -1.82 8.40
N ALA A 147 9.87 -2.54 9.41
CA ALA A 147 10.17 -3.96 9.60
C ALA A 147 9.67 -4.81 8.43
N LEU A 148 8.43 -4.57 7.94
CA LEU A 148 7.94 -5.23 6.73
C LEU A 148 8.80 -4.89 5.51
N ARG A 149 9.21 -3.64 5.35
CA ARG A 149 10.11 -3.23 4.25
C ARG A 149 11.47 -3.94 4.32
N LEU A 150 12.03 -4.14 5.52
CA LEU A 150 13.27 -4.89 5.70
C LEU A 150 13.10 -6.36 5.26
N LEU A 151 12.03 -7.03 5.69
CA LEU A 151 11.74 -8.42 5.27
C LEU A 151 11.60 -8.54 3.76
N LEU A 152 10.82 -7.65 3.15
CA LEU A 152 10.61 -7.65 1.71
C LEU A 152 11.90 -7.36 0.94
N ALA A 153 12.71 -6.40 1.40
CA ALA A 153 13.98 -6.10 0.77
C ALA A 153 14.96 -7.27 0.84
N PHE A 154 15.00 -7.98 1.98
CA PHE A 154 15.88 -9.13 2.18
C PHE A 154 15.54 -10.32 1.28
N VAL A 155 14.24 -10.52 1.00
CA VAL A 155 13.77 -11.68 0.22
C VAL A 155 13.73 -11.38 -1.28
N TYR A 156 13.27 -10.19 -1.68
CA TYR A 156 12.89 -9.92 -3.06
C TYR A 156 13.79 -8.91 -3.79
N VAL A 157 14.52 -8.04 -3.08
CA VAL A 157 15.33 -6.97 -3.73
C VAL A 157 16.82 -7.24 -3.64
N MET A 158 17.29 -7.68 -2.49
CA MET A 158 18.71 -7.88 -2.26
C MET A 158 19.15 -9.26 -2.77
N PRO A 159 20.28 -9.37 -3.48
CA PRO A 159 20.71 -10.63 -4.08
C PRO A 159 21.11 -11.62 -2.97
N LEU A 160 20.24 -12.58 -2.70
CA LEU A 160 20.57 -13.74 -1.88
C LEU A 160 21.48 -14.65 -2.72
N PRO A 161 22.67 -15.04 -2.22
CA PRO A 161 23.49 -16.05 -2.89
C PRO A 161 22.70 -17.37 -3.00
N ASP A 162 22.85 -18.12 -4.11
CA ASP A 162 22.18 -19.42 -4.30
C ASP A 162 22.46 -20.43 -3.17
N ILE A 163 23.57 -20.22 -2.44
CA ILE A 163 24.00 -21.01 -1.27
C ILE A 163 23.11 -20.74 -0.03
N HIS A 164 22.37 -19.63 -0.01
CA HIS A 164 21.50 -19.20 1.08
C HIS A 164 20.13 -18.75 0.56
N PRO A 165 19.28 -19.67 0.08
CA PRO A 165 17.92 -19.33 -0.33
C PRO A 165 17.16 -18.70 0.85
N ALA A 166 16.20 -17.82 0.54
CA ALA A 166 15.31 -17.25 1.53
C ALA A 166 14.64 -18.38 2.33
N LYS A 167 14.81 -18.36 3.65
CA LYS A 167 14.21 -19.37 4.53
C LYS A 167 12.69 -19.34 4.40
N SER A 168 12.07 -20.51 4.33
CA SER A 168 10.61 -20.66 4.27
C SER A 168 9.91 -19.86 5.35
N ASP A 169 10.49 -19.83 6.56
CA ASP A 169 9.92 -19.15 7.72
C ASP A 169 9.77 -17.64 7.52
N ILE A 170 10.70 -17.01 6.79
CA ILE A 170 10.64 -15.58 6.47
C ILE A 170 9.54 -15.32 5.45
N VAL A 171 9.45 -16.16 4.41
CA VAL A 171 8.40 -16.07 3.39
C VAL A 171 7.02 -16.27 4.01
N ASP A 172 6.87 -17.25 4.90
CA ASP A 172 5.62 -17.51 5.62
C ASP A 172 5.28 -16.37 6.58
N ALA A 173 6.26 -15.78 7.25
CA ALA A 173 6.04 -14.58 8.07
C ALA A 173 5.58 -13.37 7.23
N ILE A 174 6.12 -13.18 6.03
CA ILE A 174 5.67 -12.13 5.09
C ILE A 174 4.22 -12.40 4.66
N LYS A 175 3.90 -13.64 4.27
CA LYS A 175 2.54 -14.03 3.87
C LYS A 175 1.53 -13.81 5.00
N GLU A 176 1.86 -14.19 6.23
CA GLU A 176 0.98 -13.96 7.38
C GLU A 176 0.82 -12.48 7.71
N THR A 177 1.89 -11.69 7.55
CA THR A 177 1.83 -10.23 7.71
C THR A 177 0.92 -9.62 6.65
N PHE A 178 1.02 -10.02 5.39
CA PHE A 178 0.10 -9.58 4.32
C PHE A 178 -1.34 -9.96 4.61
N LYS A 179 -1.62 -11.21 4.98
CA LYS A 179 -2.98 -11.62 5.39
C LYS A 179 -3.51 -10.76 6.53
N GLN A 180 -2.66 -10.39 7.50
CA GLN A 180 -3.04 -9.50 8.58
C GLN A 180 -3.39 -8.09 8.08
N LEU A 181 -2.56 -7.49 7.21
CA LEU A 181 -2.88 -6.20 6.59
C LEU A 181 -4.21 -6.24 5.82
N LEU A 182 -4.44 -7.30 5.04
CA LEU A 182 -5.70 -7.47 4.30
C LEU A 182 -6.91 -7.68 5.23
N ARG A 183 -6.73 -8.35 6.38
CA ARG A 183 -7.78 -8.46 7.41
C ARG A 183 -8.10 -7.11 8.05
N HIS A 184 -7.11 -6.25 8.25
CA HIS A 184 -7.33 -4.91 8.83
C HIS A 184 -8.25 -4.05 7.95
N LEU A 185 -8.26 -4.25 6.63
CA LEU A 185 -9.15 -3.52 5.71
C LEU A 185 -10.64 -3.72 6.07
N TRP A 186 -10.97 -4.89 6.64
CA TRP A 186 -12.34 -5.26 7.01
C TRP A 186 -12.64 -5.09 8.50
N TYR A 187 -11.74 -5.59 9.34
CA TYR A 187 -11.98 -5.78 10.77
C TYR A 187 -11.08 -4.90 11.66
N GLY A 188 -10.19 -4.11 11.05
CA GLY A 188 -9.26 -3.25 11.77
C GLY A 188 -9.94 -2.00 12.34
N SER A 189 -9.30 -1.41 13.35
CA SER A 189 -9.60 -0.04 13.77
C SER A 189 -9.14 0.95 12.68
N SER A 190 -9.55 2.22 12.78
CA SER A 190 -9.10 3.26 11.83
C SER A 190 -7.57 3.38 11.76
N LEU A 191 -6.86 3.17 12.89
CA LEU A 191 -5.40 3.16 12.93
C LEU A 191 -4.80 1.95 12.17
N ASP A 192 -5.42 0.78 12.30
CA ASP A 192 -4.96 -0.44 11.63
C ASP A 192 -5.17 -0.34 10.10
N VAL A 193 -6.28 0.27 9.68
CA VAL A 193 -6.58 0.56 8.27
C VAL A 193 -5.56 1.54 7.71
N ALA A 194 -5.31 2.66 8.40
CA ALA A 194 -4.34 3.67 7.97
C ALA A 194 -2.95 3.06 7.81
N LEU A 195 -2.48 2.26 8.78
CA LEU A 195 -1.21 1.54 8.66
C LEU A 195 -1.20 0.58 7.47
N SER A 196 -2.31 -0.13 7.22
CA SER A 196 -2.38 -1.11 6.14
C SER A 196 -2.35 -0.43 4.77
N LEU A 197 -3.05 0.69 4.62
CA LEU A 197 -2.97 1.51 3.41
C LEU A 197 -1.58 2.12 3.23
N ASP A 198 -0.94 2.60 4.30
CA ASP A 198 0.45 3.10 4.25
C ASP A 198 1.45 2.01 3.84
N CYS A 199 1.21 0.76 4.22
CA CYS A 199 2.03 -0.38 3.82
C CYS A 199 1.79 -0.73 2.35
N LEU A 200 0.52 -0.86 1.94
CA LEU A 200 0.15 -1.13 0.56
C LEU A 200 0.64 -0.03 -0.40
N SER A 201 0.67 1.22 0.05
CA SER A 201 1.17 2.36 -0.73
C SER A 201 2.65 2.28 -1.07
N PHE A 202 3.52 1.80 -0.17
CA PHE A 202 4.93 1.63 -0.54
C PHE A 202 5.16 0.34 -1.35
N ILE A 203 4.36 -0.71 -1.07
CA ILE A 203 4.40 -1.96 -1.83
C ILE A 203 3.97 -1.70 -3.28
N SER A 204 2.97 -0.86 -3.50
CA SER A 204 2.46 -0.53 -4.84
C SER A 204 3.52 0.14 -5.73
N VAL A 205 4.46 0.88 -5.14
CA VAL A 205 5.52 1.59 -5.88
C VAL A 205 6.69 0.67 -6.26
N THR A 206 6.86 -0.48 -5.60
CA THR A 206 7.99 -1.37 -5.83
C THR A 206 7.52 -2.66 -6.51
N PRO A 207 7.74 -2.84 -7.83
CA PRO A 207 7.14 -3.93 -8.60
C PRO A 207 7.44 -5.32 -8.04
N VAL A 208 8.65 -5.51 -7.50
CA VAL A 208 9.11 -6.82 -6.99
C VAL A 208 8.35 -7.26 -5.73
N TYR A 209 7.72 -6.34 -5.00
CA TYR A 209 6.90 -6.67 -3.84
C TYR A 209 5.46 -7.05 -4.23
N LEU A 210 5.04 -6.79 -5.47
CA LEU A 210 3.66 -7.02 -5.92
C LEU A 210 3.35 -8.51 -6.06
N GLU A 211 4.28 -9.30 -6.60
CA GLU A 211 4.09 -10.73 -6.86
C GLU A 211 3.54 -11.50 -5.63
N PRO A 212 4.19 -11.47 -4.45
CA PRO A 212 3.66 -12.16 -3.28
C PRO A 212 2.35 -11.55 -2.75
N LEU A 213 2.11 -10.26 -2.96
CA LEU A 213 0.87 -9.60 -2.54
C LEU A 213 -0.31 -10.03 -3.44
N MET A 214 -0.15 -9.99 -4.77
CA MET A 214 -1.22 -10.27 -5.73
C MET A 214 -1.76 -11.70 -5.56
N SER A 215 -0.87 -12.66 -5.29
CA SER A 215 -1.27 -14.05 -5.00
C SER A 215 -2.24 -14.19 -3.81
N LEU A 216 -2.28 -13.21 -2.90
CA LEU A 216 -3.14 -13.21 -1.71
C LEU A 216 -4.38 -12.33 -1.85
N MET A 217 -4.42 -11.42 -2.83
CA MET A 217 -5.48 -10.41 -2.96
C MET A 217 -6.87 -11.01 -3.17
N ASP A 218 -6.95 -12.09 -3.94
CA ASP A 218 -8.20 -12.79 -4.22
C ASP A 218 -8.49 -13.96 -3.26
N THR A 219 -7.52 -14.33 -2.42
CA THR A 219 -7.70 -15.43 -1.47
C THR A 219 -8.71 -15.08 -0.37
N PRO A 220 -9.63 -16.00 -0.02
CA PRO A 220 -10.59 -15.75 1.03
C PRO A 220 -9.89 -15.66 2.39
N LEU A 221 -10.17 -14.59 3.12
CA LEU A 221 -9.63 -14.32 4.44
C LEU A 221 -10.57 -14.87 5.51
N PRO A 222 -10.11 -15.78 6.39
CA PRO A 222 -10.92 -16.26 7.49
C PRO A 222 -11.23 -15.12 8.46
N LYS A 223 -12.46 -15.10 8.99
CA LYS A 223 -12.86 -14.19 10.06
C LYS A 223 -11.98 -14.44 11.30
N PRO A 224 -11.53 -13.38 12.01
CA PRO A 224 -10.78 -13.56 13.24
C PRO A 224 -11.63 -14.31 14.28
N VAL A 225 -11.15 -15.48 14.71
CA VAL A 225 -11.80 -16.29 15.75
C VAL A 225 -11.62 -15.57 17.09
N GLY A 226 -12.69 -15.03 17.66
CA GLY A 226 -12.69 -14.46 19.02
C GLY A 226 -12.65 -12.93 19.14
N GLY A 227 -12.76 -12.17 18.04
CA GLY A 227 -12.94 -10.71 18.11
C GLY A 227 -14.41 -10.33 18.25
N THR A 228 -14.77 -9.64 19.33
CA THR A 228 -16.01 -8.84 19.38
C THR A 228 -16.04 -7.97 18.12
N GLN A 229 -17.11 -8.06 17.34
CA GLN A 229 -17.35 -7.20 16.19
C GLN A 229 -17.19 -5.73 16.62
N LEU A 230 -16.02 -5.14 16.35
CA LEU A 230 -15.90 -3.69 16.32
C LEU A 230 -16.57 -3.27 15.01
N SER A 231 -17.90 -3.19 15.09
CA SER A 231 -18.73 -2.67 14.01
C SER A 231 -18.27 -1.26 13.73
N ARG A 232 -17.68 -1.06 12.56
CA ARG A 232 -17.22 0.23 12.00
C ARG A 232 -18.38 1.23 11.77
N ALA A 233 -19.62 0.85 12.12
CA ALA A 233 -20.84 1.53 11.75
C ALA A 233 -21.16 2.81 12.54
N SER A 234 -20.39 3.20 13.57
CA SER A 234 -20.80 4.29 14.48
C SER A 234 -20.03 5.61 14.38
N THR A 235 -19.09 5.79 13.44
CA THR A 235 -18.28 7.02 13.41
C THR A 235 -18.57 7.95 12.22
N TYR A 236 -19.40 7.54 11.26
CA TYR A 236 -19.52 8.25 9.97
C TYR A 236 -20.70 9.23 9.87
N LEU A 237 -21.45 9.49 10.95
CA LEU A 237 -22.61 10.40 10.93
C LEU A 237 -22.50 11.68 11.77
N ASN A 238 -21.34 11.99 12.38
CA ASN A 238 -21.20 13.22 13.15
C ASN A 238 -20.30 14.23 12.44
N VAL A 239 -20.85 14.89 11.42
CA VAL A 239 -20.44 16.25 11.06
C VAL A 239 -21.68 17.13 11.10
N SER A 240 -21.63 18.14 11.99
CA SER A 240 -22.55 19.28 12.17
C SER A 240 -23.64 19.13 13.24
N HIS A 241 -23.30 19.43 14.49
CA HIS A 241 -23.82 20.58 15.26
C HIS A 241 -23.36 20.49 16.73
N GLU A 242 -22.45 21.37 17.13
CA GLU A 242 -22.36 21.82 18.53
C GLU A 242 -23.56 22.73 18.84
N PRO A 243 -24.09 22.72 20.08
CA PRO A 243 -23.39 23.41 21.17
C PRO A 243 -23.38 22.70 22.52
N SER A 244 -22.25 22.90 23.20
CA SER A 244 -22.14 23.25 24.62
C SER A 244 -22.56 22.26 25.72
N SER A 245 -21.51 21.86 26.46
CA SER A 245 -21.35 22.09 27.91
C SER A 245 -21.53 20.90 28.88
N LEU A 246 -20.44 20.73 29.65
CA LEU A 246 -20.33 20.34 31.05
C LEU A 246 -20.32 18.83 31.43
N SER A 247 -19.18 18.51 32.05
CA SER A 247 -18.62 17.31 32.68
C SER A 247 -19.38 16.79 33.93
N PRO A 248 -18.86 15.84 34.76
CA PRO A 248 -18.14 14.57 34.55
C PRO A 248 -18.76 13.39 35.40
N GLN A 249 -18.00 12.28 35.57
CA GLN A 249 -18.11 11.22 36.62
C GLN A 249 -18.91 9.96 36.26
N THR A 250 -18.62 8.72 36.68
CA THR A 250 -17.55 8.01 37.41
C THR A 250 -17.85 6.51 37.19
N SER A 251 -16.82 5.66 37.10
CA SER A 251 -16.97 4.21 37.30
C SER A 251 -17.07 3.91 38.81
N PRO A 252 -17.62 2.78 39.34
CA PRO A 252 -17.14 1.42 39.02
C PRO A 252 -18.09 0.19 39.20
N ARG A 253 -17.66 -0.94 38.61
CA ARG A 253 -17.72 -2.36 39.06
C ARG A 253 -19.04 -3.14 39.39
N ARG A 254 -19.08 -4.34 38.76
CA ARG A 254 -19.54 -5.69 39.20
C ARG A 254 -21.04 -6.03 39.17
N SER A 255 -21.41 -6.99 38.32
CA SER A 255 -21.77 -8.38 38.74
C SER A 255 -22.12 -9.26 37.54
N SER A 256 -21.38 -10.36 37.41
CA SER A 256 -21.82 -11.57 36.69
C SER A 256 -23.00 -12.20 37.42
N TRP A 257 -23.78 -13.05 36.74
CA TRP A 257 -24.63 -14.15 37.27
C TRP A 257 -25.98 -14.37 36.52
N LEU A 258 -26.32 -13.61 35.47
CA LEU A 258 -27.57 -13.83 34.69
C LEU A 258 -27.40 -14.41 33.26
N ASN A 259 -26.21 -14.87 32.88
CA ASN A 259 -25.90 -15.21 31.48
C ASN A 259 -26.26 -16.63 30.99
N ILE A 260 -26.82 -17.51 31.83
CA ILE A 260 -27.08 -18.90 31.43
C ILE A 260 -28.46 -19.10 30.76
N ARG A 261 -29.41 -18.17 30.94
CA ARG A 261 -30.75 -18.28 30.32
C ARG A 261 -30.91 -17.60 28.94
N ARG A 262 -29.87 -16.89 28.45
CA ARG A 262 -29.85 -16.20 27.13
C ARG A 262 -29.13 -16.99 26.02
N GLN A 263 -28.50 -18.13 26.33
CA GLN A 263 -27.77 -18.92 25.33
C GLN A 263 -28.69 -19.70 24.37
N SER A 264 -29.91 -20.07 24.80
CA SER A 264 -30.89 -20.75 23.94
C SER A 264 -31.57 -19.81 22.93
N ALA A 265 -31.80 -18.55 23.31
CA ALA A 265 -32.32 -17.53 22.39
C ALA A 265 -31.28 -17.15 21.31
N LYS A 266 -29.99 -17.14 21.66
CA LYS A 266 -28.89 -16.89 20.70
C LYS A 266 -28.70 -18.04 19.71
N LEU A 267 -28.95 -19.29 20.11
CA LEU A 267 -28.91 -20.44 19.20
C LEU A 267 -30.08 -20.44 18.21
N LEU A 268 -31.27 -20.01 18.66
CA LEU A 268 -32.44 -19.86 17.80
C LEU A 268 -32.36 -18.63 16.88
N GLU A 269 -31.84 -17.50 17.36
CA GLU A 269 -31.52 -16.32 16.53
C GLU A 269 -30.39 -16.61 15.54
N SER A 270 -29.38 -17.41 15.92
CA SER A 270 -28.33 -17.84 15.01
C SER A 270 -28.87 -18.79 13.94
N GLY A 271 -29.81 -19.68 14.28
CA GLY A 271 -30.46 -20.59 13.33
C GLY A 271 -31.42 -19.87 12.37
N LEU A 272 -32.19 -18.91 12.87
CA LEU A 272 -33.04 -18.02 12.05
C LEU A 272 -32.20 -17.05 11.19
N GLY A 273 -31.06 -16.59 11.70
CA GLY A 273 -30.07 -15.82 10.94
C GLY A 273 -29.49 -16.62 9.79
N MET A 274 -29.12 -17.88 10.04
CA MET A 274 -28.59 -18.78 9.01
C MET A 274 -29.64 -19.12 7.94
N LEU A 275 -30.90 -19.30 8.33
CA LEU A 275 -32.02 -19.53 7.40
C LEU A 275 -32.38 -18.25 6.61
N LYS A 276 -32.29 -17.08 7.24
CA LYS A 276 -32.45 -15.78 6.55
C LYS A 276 -31.32 -15.52 5.56
N ASP A 277 -30.09 -15.90 5.91
CA ASP A 277 -28.92 -15.83 5.04
C ASP A 277 -28.94 -16.89 3.92
N MET A 278 -29.65 -18.00 4.10
CA MET A 278 -29.92 -18.99 3.04
C MET A 278 -31.07 -18.60 2.11
N LEU A 279 -32.10 -17.91 2.62
CA LEU A 279 -33.26 -17.47 1.84
C LEU A 279 -33.01 -16.16 1.10
N ALA A 280 -32.11 -15.32 1.60
CA ALA A 280 -31.55 -14.23 0.82
C ALA A 280 -30.42 -14.82 -0.03
N VAL A 281 -30.68 -15.08 -1.32
CA VAL A 281 -29.63 -15.28 -2.33
C VAL A 281 -28.91 -13.93 -2.52
N ARG A 282 -28.19 -13.50 -1.48
CA ARG A 282 -27.16 -12.49 -1.51
C ARG A 282 -25.91 -13.28 -1.80
N THR A 283 -25.26 -13.04 -2.93
CA THR A 283 -23.89 -13.53 -3.11
C THR A 283 -23.10 -13.13 -1.87
N PRO A 284 -22.67 -14.08 -1.02
CA PRO A 284 -21.97 -13.72 0.20
C PRO A 284 -20.71 -12.99 -0.24
N THR A 285 -20.57 -11.72 0.14
CA THR A 285 -19.39 -10.94 -0.20
C THR A 285 -18.18 -11.70 0.31
N VAL A 286 -17.36 -12.20 -0.61
CA VAL A 286 -16.15 -12.94 -0.27
C VAL A 286 -15.19 -11.96 0.39
N TYR A 287 -14.85 -12.20 1.65
CA TYR A 287 -13.88 -11.35 2.35
C TYR A 287 -12.48 -11.63 1.80
N ASN A 288 -12.01 -10.78 0.90
CA ASN A 288 -10.66 -10.82 0.36
C ASN A 288 -10.07 -9.40 0.32
N GLY A 289 -8.80 -9.27 -0.08
CA GLY A 289 -8.10 -7.99 -0.13
C GLY A 289 -8.78 -7.01 -1.09
N VAL A 290 -9.16 -7.50 -2.27
CA VAL A 290 -9.81 -6.71 -3.34
C VAL A 290 -11.12 -6.09 -2.86
N ASN A 291 -12.03 -6.91 -2.32
CA ASN A 291 -13.31 -6.45 -1.83
C ASN A 291 -13.15 -5.52 -0.61
N GLY A 292 -12.06 -5.69 0.17
CA GLY A 292 -11.73 -4.81 1.29
C GLY A 292 -11.34 -3.42 0.81
N LEU A 293 -10.50 -3.33 -0.23
CA LEU A 293 -10.16 -2.05 -0.86
C LEU A 293 -11.38 -1.39 -1.50
N ALA A 294 -12.21 -2.14 -2.23
CA ALA A 294 -13.45 -1.60 -2.81
C ALA A 294 -14.43 -1.12 -1.72
N HIS A 295 -14.49 -1.80 -0.57
CA HIS A 295 -15.28 -1.35 0.56
C HIS A 295 -14.74 -0.03 1.14
N ILE A 296 -13.42 0.10 1.30
CA ILE A 296 -12.81 1.36 1.78
C ILE A 296 -13.00 2.49 0.76
N ALA A 297 -12.89 2.21 -0.54
CA ALA A 297 -13.14 3.20 -1.60
C ALA A 297 -14.57 3.80 -1.54
N THR A 298 -15.53 3.05 -0.99
CA THR A 298 -16.95 3.43 -0.94
C THR A 298 -17.46 3.89 0.41
N VAL A 299 -16.85 3.47 1.52
CA VAL A 299 -17.31 3.74 2.90
C VAL A 299 -16.20 4.33 3.78
N GLY A 300 -14.97 4.40 3.28
CA GLY A 300 -13.82 4.93 4.02
C GLY A 300 -13.84 6.45 4.21
N THR A 301 -12.94 6.94 5.06
CA THR A 301 -12.70 8.38 5.19
C THR A 301 -12.18 8.96 3.87
N LEU A 302 -12.23 10.28 3.69
CA LEU A 302 -11.67 10.92 2.49
C LEU A 302 -10.20 10.51 2.26
N THR A 303 -9.38 10.53 3.30
CA THR A 303 -7.96 10.16 3.23
C THR A 303 -7.74 8.70 2.88
N GLU A 304 -8.55 7.79 3.44
CA GLU A 304 -8.49 6.37 3.11
C GLU A 304 -8.90 6.11 1.65
N ARG A 305 -9.95 6.79 1.16
CA ARG A 305 -10.42 6.67 -0.22
C ARG A 305 -9.40 7.19 -1.23
N GLU A 306 -8.78 8.33 -0.94
CA GLU A 306 -7.69 8.86 -1.75
C GLU A 306 -6.49 7.90 -1.77
N ALA A 307 -6.11 7.35 -0.61
CA ALA A 307 -5.03 6.38 -0.52
C ALA A 307 -5.31 5.11 -1.35
N VAL A 308 -6.52 4.52 -1.24
CA VAL A 308 -6.91 3.36 -2.05
C VAL A 308 -6.86 3.69 -3.54
N THR A 309 -7.42 4.84 -3.94
CA THR A 309 -7.43 5.22 -5.35
C THR A 309 -6.01 5.41 -5.90
N MET A 310 -5.12 6.01 -5.11
CA MET A 310 -3.71 6.15 -5.48
C MET A 310 -2.97 4.81 -5.56
N ILE A 311 -3.25 3.87 -4.65
CA ILE A 311 -2.68 2.51 -4.68
C ILE A 311 -3.08 1.79 -5.97
N VAL A 312 -4.38 1.80 -6.30
CA VAL A 312 -4.91 1.13 -7.49
C VAL A 312 -4.44 1.82 -8.77
N LEU A 313 -4.34 3.15 -8.78
CA LEU A 313 -3.71 3.89 -9.87
C LEU A 313 -2.23 3.55 -10.01
N GLU A 314 -1.50 3.25 -8.94
CA GLU A 314 -0.11 2.79 -9.08
C GLU A 314 -0.06 1.40 -9.71
N TRP A 315 -0.92 0.47 -9.26
CA TRP A 315 -1.05 -0.87 -9.83
C TRP A 315 -1.39 -0.85 -11.32
N GLY A 316 -2.31 0.01 -11.73
CA GLY A 316 -2.67 0.22 -13.14
C GLY A 316 -1.59 0.91 -13.99
N LYS A 317 -0.34 1.04 -13.53
CA LYS A 317 0.83 1.32 -14.38
C LYS A 317 1.52 0.05 -14.87
N HIS A 318 1.21 -1.09 -14.25
CA HIS A 318 1.86 -2.37 -14.50
C HIS A 318 1.05 -3.20 -15.51
N ASP A 319 0.91 -2.68 -16.73
CA ASP A 319 0.10 -3.29 -17.81
C ASP A 319 0.67 -4.59 -18.37
N ARG A 320 1.90 -4.95 -17.97
CA ARG A 320 2.62 -6.14 -18.42
C ARG A 320 2.61 -7.30 -17.42
N VAL A 321 1.97 -7.12 -16.27
CA VAL A 321 1.94 -8.14 -15.19
C VAL A 321 0.51 -8.64 -15.05
N ASP A 322 0.24 -9.84 -15.58
CA ASP A 322 -1.10 -10.43 -15.65
C ASP A 322 -1.78 -10.51 -14.27
N ASP A 323 -1.03 -10.90 -13.23
CA ASP A 323 -1.55 -10.97 -11.86
C ASP A 323 -2.03 -9.61 -11.34
N VAL A 324 -1.31 -8.53 -11.66
CA VAL A 324 -1.69 -7.17 -11.25
C VAL A 324 -2.95 -6.74 -12.01
N GLN A 325 -3.03 -7.05 -13.31
CA GLN A 325 -4.21 -6.74 -14.11
C GLN A 325 -5.43 -7.52 -13.65
N SER A 326 -5.28 -8.80 -13.28
CA SER A 326 -6.35 -9.60 -12.69
C SER A 326 -6.89 -8.97 -11.40
N VAL A 327 -6.01 -8.52 -10.50
CA VAL A 327 -6.40 -7.85 -9.25
C VAL A 327 -7.09 -6.50 -9.53
N CYS A 328 -6.59 -5.72 -10.49
CA CYS A 328 -7.23 -4.47 -10.93
C CYS A 328 -8.63 -4.72 -11.51
N ALA A 329 -8.79 -5.74 -12.37
CA ALA A 329 -10.08 -6.14 -12.93
C ALA A 329 -11.07 -6.57 -11.84
N SER A 330 -10.61 -7.41 -10.91
CA SER A 330 -11.41 -7.82 -9.74
C SER A 330 -11.81 -6.62 -8.88
N PHE A 331 -10.94 -5.64 -8.69
CA PHE A 331 -11.25 -4.41 -7.97
C PHE A 331 -12.31 -3.57 -8.69
N CYS A 332 -12.16 -3.36 -10.00
CA CYS A 332 -13.12 -2.66 -10.84
C CYS A 332 -14.51 -3.33 -10.77
N LYS A 333 -14.55 -4.66 -10.89
CA LYS A 333 -15.78 -5.46 -10.75
C LYS A 333 -16.42 -5.30 -9.38
N ALA A 334 -15.63 -5.36 -8.30
CA ALA A 334 -16.11 -5.16 -6.96
C ALA A 334 -16.70 -3.75 -6.76
N LEU A 335 -16.05 -2.73 -7.33
CA LEU A 335 -16.49 -1.33 -7.26
C LEU A 335 -17.78 -1.08 -8.04
N VAL A 336 -17.88 -1.60 -9.27
CA VAL A 336 -19.09 -1.50 -10.11
C VAL A 336 -20.27 -2.25 -9.45
N SER A 337 -20.02 -3.43 -8.88
CA SER A 337 -21.04 -4.17 -8.13
C SER A 337 -21.61 -3.39 -6.93
N LYS A 338 -20.81 -2.50 -6.30
CA LYS A 338 -21.31 -1.62 -5.23
C LYS A 338 -22.22 -0.49 -5.75
N LEU A 339 -22.08 -0.07 -7.01
CA LEU A 339 -22.98 0.92 -7.61
C LEU A 339 -24.38 0.36 -7.85
N GLY A 340 -24.46 -0.85 -8.39
CA GLY A 340 -25.73 -1.54 -8.70
C GLY A 340 -26.50 -2.04 -7.48
N GLY A 341 -25.94 -1.90 -6.27
CA GLY A 341 -26.62 -2.25 -5.04
C GLY A 341 -27.78 -1.30 -4.72
N THR A 342 -29.00 -1.82 -4.68
CA THR A 342 -30.22 -1.06 -4.30
C THR A 342 -30.16 -0.52 -2.87
N ASP A 343 -29.48 -1.24 -1.97
CA ASP A 343 -29.40 -0.93 -0.54
C ASP A 343 -28.24 0.03 -0.18
N VAL A 344 -27.48 0.51 -1.17
CA VAL A 344 -26.32 1.36 -0.95
C VAL A 344 -26.75 2.83 -0.89
N ALA A 345 -26.47 3.48 0.24
CA ALA A 345 -26.75 4.90 0.43
C ALA A 345 -26.10 5.77 -0.67
N ASP A 346 -26.81 6.80 -1.10
CA ASP A 346 -26.40 7.69 -2.19
C ASP A 346 -25.00 8.29 -1.99
N ILE A 347 -24.65 8.60 -0.74
CA ILE A 347 -23.30 9.08 -0.42
C ILE A 347 -22.23 8.06 -0.84
N HIS A 348 -22.40 6.78 -0.55
CA HIS A 348 -21.42 5.75 -0.93
C HIS A 348 -21.38 5.53 -2.45
N LYS A 349 -22.51 5.71 -3.15
CA LYS A 349 -22.55 5.71 -4.62
C LYS A 349 -21.76 6.88 -5.20
N ILE A 350 -21.94 8.10 -4.67
CA ILE A 350 -21.15 9.27 -5.07
C ILE A 350 -19.65 9.01 -4.84
N GLN A 351 -19.28 8.45 -3.68
CA GLN A 351 -17.89 8.14 -3.37
C GLN A 351 -17.28 7.10 -4.32
N ALA A 352 -18.05 6.07 -4.68
CA ALA A 352 -17.66 5.08 -5.69
C ALA A 352 -17.47 5.72 -7.06
N ILE A 353 -18.41 6.56 -7.51
CA ILE A 353 -18.33 7.28 -8.80
C ILE A 353 -17.10 8.20 -8.82
N SER A 354 -16.78 8.90 -7.73
CA SER A 354 -15.57 9.73 -7.64
C SER A 354 -14.28 8.93 -7.76
N CYS A 355 -14.23 7.70 -7.21
CA CYS A 355 -13.09 6.81 -7.42
C CYS A 355 -13.00 6.39 -8.90
N ILE A 356 -14.13 5.99 -9.50
CA ILE A 356 -14.23 5.62 -10.93
C ILE A 356 -13.80 6.77 -11.84
N GLU A 357 -14.21 8.00 -11.57
CA GLU A 357 -13.85 9.20 -12.34
C GLU A 357 -12.33 9.36 -12.49
N GLN A 358 -11.56 9.01 -11.44
CA GLN A 358 -10.10 9.03 -11.48
C GLN A 358 -9.51 7.83 -12.25
N LEU A 359 -10.09 6.64 -12.07
CA LEU A 359 -9.60 5.41 -12.71
C LEU A 359 -9.85 5.41 -14.22
N VAL A 360 -10.98 5.93 -14.69
CA VAL A 360 -11.38 6.01 -16.11
C VAL A 360 -10.39 6.82 -16.96
N GLN A 361 -9.60 7.70 -16.34
CA GLN A 361 -8.59 8.48 -17.05
C GLN A 361 -7.47 7.62 -17.65
N ARG A 362 -7.31 6.38 -17.19
CA ARG A 362 -6.31 5.44 -17.72
C ARG A 362 -6.93 4.35 -18.56
N ASP A 363 -6.30 4.04 -19.67
CA ASP A 363 -6.83 3.14 -20.70
C ASP A 363 -7.05 1.71 -20.14
N GLY A 364 -6.06 1.12 -19.47
CA GLY A 364 -6.21 -0.22 -18.87
C GLY A 364 -7.31 -0.29 -17.79
N MET A 365 -7.36 0.70 -16.90
CA MET A 365 -8.40 0.75 -15.86
C MET A 365 -9.79 1.03 -16.44
N ARG A 366 -9.88 1.86 -17.48
CA ARG A 366 -11.13 2.14 -18.20
C ARG A 366 -11.67 0.87 -18.86
N LEU A 367 -10.82 0.08 -19.51
CA LEU A 367 -11.20 -1.20 -20.08
C LEU A 367 -11.78 -2.14 -19.02
N HIS A 368 -11.06 -2.34 -17.90
CA HIS A 368 -11.53 -3.18 -16.79
C HIS A 368 -12.87 -2.73 -16.22
N LEU A 369 -13.11 -1.42 -16.13
CA LEU A 369 -14.38 -0.87 -15.68
C LEU A 369 -15.51 -1.11 -16.68
N LEU A 370 -15.25 -0.97 -17.98
CA LEU A 370 -16.24 -1.23 -19.02
C LEU A 370 -16.60 -2.71 -19.08
N GLU A 371 -15.61 -3.61 -19.01
CA GLU A 371 -15.81 -5.07 -18.93
C GLU A 371 -16.55 -5.48 -17.67
N ALA A 372 -16.36 -4.76 -16.56
CA ALA A 372 -17.10 -4.95 -15.33
C ALA A 372 -18.57 -4.50 -15.41
N GLY A 373 -19.00 -3.89 -16.52
CA GLY A 373 -20.37 -3.41 -16.71
C GLY A 373 -20.63 -2.01 -16.15
N LEU A 374 -19.62 -1.12 -16.15
CA LEU A 374 -19.79 0.26 -15.67
C LEU A 374 -20.88 1.03 -16.46
N SER A 375 -20.93 0.89 -17.79
CA SER A 375 -21.82 1.70 -18.63
C SER A 375 -23.30 1.49 -18.30
N PRO A 376 -23.82 0.24 -18.23
CA PRO A 376 -25.21 0.00 -17.79
C PRO A 376 -25.52 0.60 -16.42
N GLU A 377 -24.63 0.47 -15.44
CA GLU A 377 -24.83 0.99 -14.09
C GLU A 377 -24.88 2.53 -14.06
N LEU A 378 -24.01 3.20 -14.83
CA LEU A 378 -24.07 4.64 -14.97
C LEU A 378 -25.37 5.09 -15.64
N TYR A 379 -25.81 4.42 -16.71
CA TYR A 379 -27.10 4.74 -17.35
C TYR A 379 -28.27 4.60 -16.39
N LEU A 380 -28.31 3.52 -15.59
CA LEU A 380 -29.34 3.31 -14.57
C LEU A 380 -29.31 4.42 -13.51
N LEU A 381 -28.14 4.84 -13.06
CA LEU A 381 -28.00 5.96 -12.11
C LEU A 381 -28.41 7.31 -12.71
N VAL A 382 -28.17 7.54 -14.00
CA VAL A 382 -28.61 8.76 -14.68
C VAL A 382 -30.14 8.81 -14.81
N GLN A 383 -30.78 7.67 -15.09
CA GLN A 383 -32.22 7.60 -15.31
C GLN A 383 -33.04 7.51 -14.01
N LEU A 384 -32.56 6.72 -13.05
CA LEU A 384 -33.31 6.32 -11.85
C LEU A 384 -32.66 6.79 -10.54
N GLY A 385 -31.46 7.36 -10.59
CA GLY A 385 -30.75 7.85 -9.43
C GLY A 385 -31.31 9.18 -8.89
N THR A 386 -31.04 9.43 -7.61
CA THR A 386 -31.30 10.72 -6.98
C THR A 386 -30.32 11.79 -7.52
N GLU A 387 -30.63 13.07 -7.32
CA GLU A 387 -29.88 14.20 -7.94
C GLU A 387 -28.36 14.12 -7.74
N GLY A 388 -27.91 13.72 -6.54
CA GLY A 388 -26.49 13.61 -6.22
C GLY A 388 -25.73 12.57 -7.08
N PRO A 389 -26.00 11.27 -6.91
CA PRO A 389 -25.41 10.22 -7.74
C PRO A 389 -25.63 10.44 -9.24
N ARG A 390 -26.80 10.93 -9.64
CA ARG A 390 -27.11 11.24 -11.04
C ARG A 390 -26.13 12.25 -11.64
N HIS A 391 -25.91 13.39 -11.00
CA HIS A 391 -25.01 14.42 -11.52
C HIS A 391 -23.57 13.90 -11.66
N HIS A 392 -23.11 13.08 -10.72
CA HIS A 392 -21.80 12.46 -10.80
C HIS A 392 -21.73 11.42 -11.94
N ALA A 393 -22.76 10.60 -12.11
CA ALA A 393 -22.84 9.60 -13.18
C ALA A 393 -22.86 10.26 -14.57
N GLU A 394 -23.62 11.35 -14.76
CA GLU A 394 -23.65 12.13 -16.01
C GLU A 394 -22.27 12.64 -16.40
N ARG A 395 -21.49 13.17 -15.43
CA ARG A 395 -20.13 13.66 -15.68
C ARG A 395 -19.18 12.55 -16.13
N VAL A 396 -19.22 11.39 -15.45
CA VAL A 396 -18.37 10.24 -15.84
C VAL A 396 -18.79 9.69 -17.20
N LEU A 397 -20.09 9.62 -17.50
CA LEU A 397 -20.60 9.17 -18.80
C LEU A 397 -20.13 10.10 -19.92
N ALA A 398 -20.21 11.43 -19.72
CA ALA A 398 -19.70 12.40 -20.69
C ALA A 398 -18.19 12.21 -20.93
N ALA A 399 -17.41 12.05 -19.86
CA ALA A 399 -15.97 11.80 -19.95
C ALA A 399 -15.62 10.48 -20.66
N LEU A 400 -16.46 9.45 -20.54
CA LEU A 400 -16.30 8.18 -21.26
C LEU A 400 -16.60 8.33 -22.75
N LEU A 401 -17.67 9.04 -23.12
CA LEU A 401 -18.05 9.23 -24.53
C LEU A 401 -17.02 10.01 -25.36
N GLU A 402 -16.18 10.82 -24.71
CA GLU A 402 -15.06 11.52 -25.36
C GLU A 402 -13.88 10.58 -25.70
N LYS A 403 -13.86 9.34 -25.20
CA LYS A 403 -12.73 8.42 -25.37
C LYS A 403 -12.94 7.48 -26.58
N PRO A 404 -11.91 7.28 -27.43
CA PRO A 404 -12.06 6.55 -28.69
C PRO A 404 -12.28 5.04 -28.52
N ASP A 405 -11.77 4.45 -27.44
CA ASP A 405 -11.88 3.03 -27.09
C ASP A 405 -13.25 2.65 -26.50
N VAL A 406 -14.07 3.65 -26.18
CA VAL A 406 -15.39 3.45 -25.56
C VAL A 406 -16.46 3.13 -26.61
N ALA A 407 -16.24 3.49 -27.88
CA ALA A 407 -17.21 3.31 -28.96
C ALA A 407 -17.63 1.85 -29.18
N GLU A 408 -16.79 0.88 -28.83
CA GLU A 408 -17.10 -0.56 -28.95
C GLU A 408 -18.06 -1.05 -27.87
N PHE A 409 -18.03 -0.45 -26.68
CA PHE A 409 -18.85 -0.82 -25.53
C PHE A 409 -20.22 -0.13 -25.49
N PHE A 410 -20.42 0.88 -26.34
CA PHE A 410 -21.66 1.66 -26.43
C PHE A 410 -22.46 1.38 -27.72
N LYS A 411 -22.11 0.33 -28.48
CA LYS A 411 -22.92 -0.09 -29.62
C LYS A 411 -24.29 -0.57 -29.11
N PRO A 412 -25.41 -0.05 -29.65
CA PRO A 412 -26.74 -0.56 -29.32
C PRO A 412 -26.80 -2.05 -29.69
N PRO A 413 -27.49 -2.89 -28.90
CA PRO A 413 -27.70 -4.28 -29.26
C PRO A 413 -28.40 -4.34 -30.62
N GLU A 414 -27.83 -5.10 -31.56
CA GLU A 414 -28.42 -5.38 -32.88
C GLU A 414 -29.73 -6.17 -32.77
#